data_AF-A0A7X7JRS3-F1
#
_entry.id   AF-A0A7X7JRS3-F1
#
_cell.length_a   1.000
_cell.length_b   1.000
_cell.length_c   1.000
_cell.angle_alpha   90.00
_cell.angle_beta   90.00
_cell.angle_gamma   90.00
#
_symmetry.space_group_name_H-M   'P 1'
#
loop_
_entity.id
_entity.type
_entity.pdbx_description
1 polymer ?
#
loop_
_entity_poly.entity_id
_entity_poly.type
_entity_poly.pdbx_seq_one_letter_code
_entity_poly.pdbx_strand_id
1 'polypeptide(L)' 'TEGTEKGEIFFSGEQVPEEGQRHIRSHNMYWGFFEAMKRYYDPTVRAHTGIVNDYLIWLLAVAAVSAIVIFAASMF' A
#
# COMPACT_ATOMS: atom_id res chain seq x y z
N THR A 1 45.06 16.32 7.99
CA THR A 1 44.04 16.83 8.94
C THR A 1 43.16 15.67 9.34
N GLU A 2 43.75 14.72 10.05
CA GLU A 2 43.03 13.64 10.71
C GLU A 2 42.69 14.12 12.12
N GLY A 3 41.45 13.92 12.57
CA GLY A 3 41.04 14.21 13.95
C GLY A 3 40.17 15.46 14.18
N THR A 4 39.52 16.00 13.15
CA THR A 4 38.44 16.99 13.36
C THR A 4 37.10 16.40 12.98
N GLU A 5 36.04 16.66 13.75
CA GLU A 5 34.62 16.29 13.50
C GLU A 5 34.13 16.51 12.06
N LYS A 6 34.87 17.28 11.26
CA LYS A 6 34.64 17.53 9.82
C LYS A 6 34.56 16.28 8.94
N GLY A 7 34.98 15.11 9.42
CA GLY A 7 34.83 13.83 8.69
C GLY A 7 33.54 13.07 9.00
N GLU A 8 32.82 13.43 10.06
CA GLU A 8 31.64 12.71 10.53
C GLU A 8 30.34 13.34 10.01
N ILE A 9 29.30 12.50 9.88
CA ILE A 9 27.97 12.96 9.47
C ILE A 9 27.44 13.89 10.56
N PHE A 10 27.15 15.14 10.20
CA PHE A 10 26.61 16.10 11.14
C PHE A 10 25.20 15.67 11.59
N PHE A 11 25.08 15.21 12.84
CA PHE A 11 23.82 14.79 13.47
C PHE A 11 23.38 15.77 14.56
N SER A 12 23.43 17.08 14.24
CA SER A 12 23.01 18.18 15.14
C SER A 12 23.65 18.16 16.53
N GLY A 13 24.90 17.69 16.64
CA GLY A 13 25.65 17.62 17.91
C GLY A 13 25.32 16.42 18.80
N GLU A 14 24.44 15.52 18.37
CA GLU A 14 24.18 14.24 19.03
C GLU A 14 25.09 13.13 18.48
N GLN A 15 25.36 12.09 19.26
CA GLN A 15 26.16 10.94 18.80
C GLN A 15 25.50 10.30 17.56
N VAL A 16 26.30 10.09 16.52
CA VAL A 16 25.81 9.52 15.25
C VAL A 16 25.30 8.09 15.52
N PRO A 17 24.00 7.79 15.29
CA PRO A 17 23.46 6.45 15.49
C PRO A 17 24.16 5.40 14.62
N GLU A 18 24.02 4.13 14.94
CA GLU A 18 24.50 3.03 14.09
C GLU A 18 23.93 3.13 12.67
N GLU A 19 24.65 2.68 11.63
CA GLU A 19 24.27 2.86 10.21
C GLU A 19 22.83 2.42 9.90
N GLY A 20 22.36 1.33 10.51
CA GLY A 20 20.99 0.82 10.35
C GLY A 20 19.88 1.70 10.94
N GLN A 21 20.23 2.69 11.76
CA GLN A 21 19.32 3.65 12.39
C GLN A 21 19.42 5.05 11.79
N ARG A 22 20.43 5.30 10.93
CA ARG A 22 20.62 6.60 10.25
C ARG A 22 19.60 6.86 9.15
N HIS A 23 19.10 5.79 8.51
CA HIS A 23 18.19 5.89 7.37
C HIS A 23 16.74 5.68 7.80
N ILE A 24 15.85 6.58 7.37
CA ILE A 24 14.41 6.32 7.38
C ILE A 24 14.17 5.14 6.43
N ARG A 25 13.70 4.01 6.98
CA ARG A 25 13.38 2.83 6.16
C ARG A 25 12.39 3.21 5.06
N SER A 26 12.55 2.65 3.86
CA SER A 26 11.72 2.97 2.70
C SER A 26 10.22 2.80 2.97
N HIS A 27 9.83 1.84 3.81
CA HIS A 27 8.44 1.64 4.22
C HIS A 27 7.87 2.79 5.06
N ASN A 28 8.71 3.57 5.75
CA ASN A 28 8.27 4.73 6.55
C ASN A 28 8.00 5.97 5.68
N MET A 29 8.64 6.09 4.51
CA MET A 29 8.45 7.25 3.62
C MET A 29 7.01 7.38 3.12
N TYR A 30 6.34 6.27 2.87
CA TYR A 30 4.96 6.25 2.33
C TYR A 30 3.92 5.84 3.38
N TRP A 31 4.31 5.69 4.65
CA TRP A 31 3.42 5.18 5.69
C TRP A 31 2.15 6.02 5.81
N GLY A 32 2.27 7.36 5.84
CA GLY A 32 1.10 8.25 5.92
C GLY A 32 0.18 8.17 4.70
N PHE A 33 0.73 7.92 3.51
CA PHE A 33 -0.04 7.71 2.29
C PHE A 33 -0.85 6.41 2.35
N PHE A 34 -0.22 5.30 2.76
CA PHE A 34 -0.92 4.02 2.93
C PHE A 34 -1.95 4.06 4.05
N GLU A 35 -1.63 4.69 5.19
CA GLU A 35 -2.59 4.82 6.30
C GLU A 35 -3.81 5.64 5.88
N ALA A 36 -3.63 6.70 5.08
CA ALA A 36 -4.74 7.47 4.52
C ALA A 36 -5.61 6.65 3.54
N MET A 37 -5.00 5.74 2.77
CA MET A 37 -5.72 4.87 1.83
C MET A 37 -6.33 3.61 2.46
N LYS A 38 -6.05 3.32 3.73
CA LYS A 38 -6.45 2.09 4.41
C LYS A 38 -7.94 1.78 4.29
N ARG A 39 -8.79 2.81 4.47
CA ARG A 39 -10.24 2.68 4.30
C ARG A 39 -10.65 2.27 2.88
N TYR A 40 -9.87 2.62 1.87
CA TYR A 40 -10.14 2.31 0.47
C TYR A 40 -9.74 0.88 0.12
N TYR A 41 -8.53 0.44 0.50
CA TYR A 41 -8.05 -0.89 0.10
C TYR A 41 -8.48 -2.01 1.07
N ASP A 42 -8.71 -1.73 2.36
CA ASP A 42 -9.04 -2.76 3.35
C ASP A 42 -10.28 -3.60 2.94
N PRO A 43 -11.39 -3.02 2.46
CA PRO A 43 -12.53 -3.80 1.99
C PRO A 43 -12.17 -4.70 0.80
N THR A 44 -11.39 -4.17 -0.15
CA THR A 44 -10.94 -4.92 -1.33
C THR A 44 -10.05 -6.10 -0.94
N VAL A 45 -9.12 -5.89 -0.01
CA VAL A 45 -8.24 -6.97 0.50
C VAL A 45 -9.07 -8.01 1.25
N ARG A 46 -10.04 -7.60 2.06
CA ARG A 46 -10.93 -8.52 2.79
C ARG A 46 -11.80 -9.39 1.87
N ALA A 47 -12.15 -8.90 0.68
CA ALA A 47 -12.89 -9.68 -0.30
C ALA A 47 -12.07 -10.83 -0.93
N HIS A 48 -10.74 -10.83 -0.77
CA HIS A 48 -9.84 -11.88 -1.26
C HIS A 48 -9.55 -12.91 -0.17
N THR A 49 -10.57 -13.68 0.20
CA THR A 49 -10.52 -14.67 1.30
C THR A 49 -9.60 -15.87 1.00
N GLY A 50 -9.30 -16.12 -0.28
CA GLY A 50 -8.59 -17.32 -0.74
C GLY A 50 -9.49 -18.56 -0.89
N ILE A 51 -10.78 -18.44 -0.59
CA ILE A 51 -11.76 -19.53 -0.75
C ILE A 51 -12.29 -19.52 -2.18
N VAL A 52 -12.11 -20.61 -2.92
CA VAL A 52 -12.52 -20.74 -4.34
C VAL A 52 -14.00 -20.38 -4.55
N ASN A 53 -14.88 -20.76 -3.62
CA ASN A 53 -16.31 -20.48 -3.72
C ASN A 53 -16.61 -18.97 -3.80
N ASP A 54 -15.88 -18.13 -3.06
CA ASP A 54 -16.09 -16.68 -3.07
C ASP A 54 -15.76 -16.10 -4.45
N TYR A 55 -14.72 -16.61 -5.12
CA TYR A 55 -14.38 -16.22 -6.50
C TYR A 55 -15.42 -16.67 -7.52
N LEU A 56 -16.03 -17.85 -7.34
CA LEU A 56 -17.12 -18.30 -8.20
C LEU A 56 -18.35 -17.38 -8.05
N ILE A 57 -18.66 -16.95 -6.82
CA ILE A 57 -19.72 -15.97 -6.57
C ILE A 57 -19.39 -14.64 -7.25
N TRP A 58 -18.15 -14.13 -7.13
CA TRP A 58 -17.73 -12.91 -7.81
C TRP A 58 -17.83 -13.01 -9.35
N LEU A 59 -17.42 -14.15 -9.92
CA LEU A 59 -17.53 -14.42 -11.36
C LEU A 59 -18.99 -14.35 -11.83
N LEU A 60 -19.89 -15.05 -11.13
CA LEU A 60 -21.31 -15.07 -11.47
C LEU A 60 -21.95 -13.69 -11.29
N ALA A 61 -21.56 -12.94 -10.24
CA ALA A 61 -22.04 -11.58 -10.02
C ALA A 61 -21.63 -10.64 -11.16
N VAL A 62 -20.36 -10.66 -11.59
CA VAL A 62 -19.89 -9.83 -12.72
C VAL A 62 -20.57 -10.25 -14.02
N ALA A 63 -20.76 -11.55 -14.27
CA ALA A 63 -21.48 -12.03 -15.44
C ALA A 63 -22.94 -11.54 -15.46
N ALA A 64 -23.64 -11.63 -14.33
CA ALA A 64 -25.01 -11.16 -14.19
C ALA A 64 -25.13 -9.64 -14.40
N VAL A 65 -24.26 -8.85 -13.76
CA VAL A 65 -24.20 -7.39 -13.95
C VAL A 65 -23.94 -7.05 -15.42
N SER A 66 -22.99 -7.73 -16.06
CA SER A 66 -22.67 -7.51 -17.47
C SER A 66 -23.87 -7.81 -18.37
N ALA A 67 -24.59 -8.92 -18.12
CA ALA A 67 -25.79 -9.26 -18.87
C ALA A 67 -26.89 -8.20 -18.70
N ILE A 68 -27.11 -7.70 -17.48
CA ILE A 68 -28.08 -6.62 -17.20
C ILE A 68 -27.69 -5.34 -17.95
N VAL A 69 -26.41 -4.95 -17.91
CA VAL A 69 -25.92 -3.76 -18.60
C VAL A 69 -26.08 -3.88 -20.11
N ILE A 70 -25.74 -5.03 -20.70
CA ILE A 70 -25.92 -5.29 -22.13
C ILE A 70 -27.40 -5.26 -22.51
N PHE A 71 -28.25 -5.90 -21.70
CA PHE A 71 -29.69 -5.90 -21.92
C PHE A 71 -30.27 -4.48 -21.87
N ALA A 72 -29.92 -3.71 -20.83
CA ALA A 72 -30.34 -2.32 -20.71
C ALA A 72 -29.82 -1.46 -21.88
N ALA A 73 -28.58 -1.65 -22.31
CA ALA A 73 -28.01 -0.95 -23.45
C ALA A 73 -28.74 -1.30 -24.77
N SER A 74 -29.22 -2.53 -24.92
CA SER A 74 -29.98 -2.95 -26.10
C SER A 74 -31.41 -2.40 -26.18
N MET A 75 -31.90 -1.74 -25.12
CA MET A 75 -33.22 -1.10 -25.06
C MET A 75 -33.21 0.37 -25.51
N PHE A 76 -32.03 0.95 -25.81
CA PHE A 76 -31.85 2.31 -26.31
C PHE A 76 -31.25 2.30 -27.72
#